data_AF-A0A953ZVY7-F1
#
_entry.id   AF-A0A953ZVY7-F1
#
_cell.length_a   1.000
_cell.length_b   1.000
_cell.length_c   1.000
_cell.angle_alpha   90.00
_cell.angle_beta   90.00
_cell.angle_gamma   90.00
#
_symmetry.space_group_name_H-M   'P 1'
#
loop_
_entity.id
_entity.type
_entity.pdbx_description
1 polymer ?
#
loop_
_entity_poly.entity_id
_entity_poly.type
_entity_poly.pdbx_seq_one_letter_code
_entity_poly.pdbx_strand_id
1 'polypeptide(L)'
;MSGRWVRRCALALALALPGCGCRHDPAPPAPLRLPDGAALVLDGVVIQRAEVDAFLPFLRRLDPTMGRNKCIRLVLGEHLIPLAFARREFAALRTEQRTRAEALAKVLGSGGYDDAVQRTKRHDGAEVQTGVIRQALPLPEQEWLFAEEHVGRVSPVLETPQGFSLVAAADRKSGITSAYDRVDALLVRFFTHKAKPYDAWLRALRQRLGSLAQTAKLVHPDYRDALPPWLTP
;
A
#
# COMPACT_ATOMS: atom_id res chain seq x y z
N MET A 1 -41.53 52.66 37.86
CA MET A 1 -40.66 53.84 38.08
C MET A 1 -39.48 53.70 37.12
N SER A 2 -39.57 54.29 35.92
CA SER A 2 -38.98 55.60 35.54
C SER A 2 -37.44 55.58 35.61
N GLY A 3 -36.65 55.85 34.56
CA GLY A 3 -36.89 56.32 33.20
C GLY A 3 -35.64 57.08 32.70
N ARG A 4 -35.58 57.28 31.36
CA ARG A 4 -34.89 58.37 30.60
C ARG A 4 -33.35 58.28 30.50
N TRP A 5 -32.78 57.93 29.35
CA TRP A 5 -32.51 58.75 28.13
C TRP A 5 -31.66 60.01 28.38
N VAL A 6 -30.48 60.11 27.74
CA VAL A 6 -30.15 61.10 26.67
C VAL A 6 -28.73 60.86 26.09
N ARG A 7 -28.72 60.58 24.79
CA ARG A 7 -27.81 60.94 23.68
C ARG A 7 -26.45 61.59 23.98
N ARG A 8 -25.43 61.19 23.18
CA ARG A 8 -24.71 62.10 22.26
C ARG A 8 -23.99 61.33 21.14
N CYS A 9 -24.18 61.84 19.92
CA CYS A 9 -23.59 61.40 18.67
C CYS A 9 -22.16 61.94 18.50
N ALA A 10 -21.31 61.17 17.80
CA ALA A 10 -20.23 61.67 16.93
C ALA A 10 -19.90 60.53 15.95
N LEU A 11 -20.42 60.53 14.72
CA LEU A 11 -19.71 60.93 13.49
C LEU A 11 -18.26 60.43 13.45
N ALA A 12 -17.99 59.35 12.73
CA ALA A 12 -17.70 59.32 11.30
C ALA A 12 -16.24 59.70 10.99
N LEU A 13 -15.46 58.70 10.56
CA LEU A 13 -14.41 58.95 9.58
C LEU A 13 -14.31 57.71 8.67
N ALA A 14 -15.06 57.78 7.58
CA ALA A 14 -14.85 56.94 6.42
C ALA A 14 -13.55 57.40 5.74
N LEU A 15 -12.48 56.63 5.90
CA LEU A 15 -11.26 56.78 5.11
C LEU A 15 -11.51 56.14 3.74
N ALA A 16 -12.11 56.92 2.85
CA ALA A 16 -12.02 56.70 1.41
C ALA A 16 -10.64 57.18 0.94
N LEU A 17 -9.75 56.25 0.65
CA LEU A 17 -8.51 56.51 -0.10
C LEU A 17 -8.79 56.22 -1.58
N PRO A 18 -8.72 57.22 -2.48
CA PRO A 18 -8.62 56.99 -3.91
C PRO A 18 -7.13 56.83 -4.25
N GLY A 19 -6.68 55.58 -4.34
CA GLY A 19 -5.31 55.24 -4.70
C GLY A 19 -5.28 54.05 -5.64
N CYS A 20 -4.87 54.31 -6.89
CA CYS A 20 -4.43 53.38 -7.93
C CYS A 20 -4.66 51.88 -7.69
N GLY A 21 -5.57 51.31 -8.48
CA GLY A 21 -5.75 49.87 -8.60
C GLY A 21 -4.50 49.18 -9.13
N CYS A 22 -3.71 48.63 -8.23
CA CYS A 22 -3.06 47.36 -8.47
C CYS A 22 -4.04 46.29 -7.98
N ARG A 23 -4.93 45.84 -8.88
CA ARG A 23 -5.64 44.56 -8.70
C ARG A 23 -4.54 43.50 -8.67
N HIS A 24 -4.03 43.20 -7.48
CA HIS A 24 -3.24 42.01 -7.28
C HIS A 24 -4.25 40.88 -7.21
N ASP A 25 -4.68 40.39 -8.38
CA ASP A 25 -5.34 39.10 -8.43
C ASP A 25 -4.38 38.13 -7.73
N PRO A 26 -4.80 37.45 -6.66
CA PRO A 26 -3.94 36.48 -6.01
C PRO A 26 -3.49 35.52 -7.11
N ALA A 27 -2.17 35.39 -7.27
CA ALA A 27 -1.59 34.52 -8.28
C ALA A 27 -2.31 33.17 -8.19
N PRO A 28 -2.83 32.63 -9.32
CA PRO A 28 -3.56 31.37 -9.29
C PRO A 28 -2.69 30.34 -8.57
N PRO A 29 -3.25 29.57 -7.62
CA PRO A 29 -2.47 28.62 -6.85
C PRO A 29 -1.67 27.77 -7.82
N ALA A 30 -0.35 27.69 -7.59
CA ALA A 30 0.55 26.99 -8.49
C ALA A 30 -0.07 25.62 -8.82
N PRO A 31 -0.15 25.23 -10.11
CA PRO A 31 -0.79 23.98 -10.48
C PRO A 31 -0.12 22.87 -9.67
N LEU A 32 -0.92 22.10 -8.94
CA LEU A 32 -0.45 20.96 -8.17
C LEU A 32 0.24 20.00 -9.14
N ARG A 33 1.58 20.03 -9.14
CA ARG A 33 2.39 19.14 -9.98
C ARG A 33 2.59 17.84 -9.24
N LEU A 34 2.40 16.76 -9.97
CA LEU A 34 2.76 15.44 -9.49
C LEU A 34 4.30 15.40 -9.33
N PRO A 35 4.84 14.86 -8.22
CA PRO A 35 6.28 14.64 -8.10
C PRO A 35 6.81 13.79 -9.26
N ASP A 36 8.06 14.05 -9.65
CA ASP A 36 8.69 13.34 -10.76
C ASP A 36 8.66 11.82 -10.52
N GLY A 37 8.21 11.08 -11.54
CA GLY A 37 8.11 9.63 -11.48
C GLY A 37 6.91 9.07 -10.74
N ALA A 38 6.10 9.89 -10.06
CA ALA A 38 4.97 9.39 -9.29
C ALA A 38 3.84 8.89 -10.19
N ALA A 39 3.15 7.84 -9.75
CA ALA A 39 1.90 7.37 -10.33
C ALA A 39 0.71 8.06 -9.64
N LEU A 40 0.81 8.22 -8.32
CA LEU A 40 -0.30 8.61 -7.46
C LEU A 40 0.25 9.31 -6.22
N VAL A 41 -0.39 10.42 -5.84
CA VAL A 41 -0.23 11.06 -4.53
C VAL A 41 -1.57 11.04 -3.82
N LEU A 42 -1.60 10.53 -2.59
CA LEU A 42 -2.78 10.44 -1.74
C LEU A 42 -2.42 10.87 -0.33
N ASP A 43 -3.04 11.93 0.18
CA ASP A 43 -2.83 12.35 1.58
C ASP A 43 -1.34 12.52 1.93
N GLY A 44 -0.58 13.13 1.01
CA GLY A 44 0.88 13.32 1.15
C GLY A 44 1.73 12.05 0.93
N VAL A 45 1.13 10.88 0.75
CA VAL A 45 1.84 9.65 0.40
C VAL A 45 2.03 9.57 -1.11
N VAL A 46 3.27 9.36 -1.55
CA VAL A 46 3.65 9.24 -2.96
C VAL A 46 3.87 7.77 -3.31
N ILE A 47 3.23 7.30 -4.36
CA ILE A 47 3.45 5.97 -4.96
C ILE A 47 4.12 6.17 -6.31
N GLN A 48 5.26 5.53 -6.53
CA GLN A 48 6.06 5.70 -7.75
C GLN A 48 5.56 4.81 -8.88
N ARG A 49 5.68 5.27 -10.14
CA ARG A 49 5.36 4.44 -11.32
C ARG A 49 6.21 3.17 -11.36
N ALA A 50 7.49 3.29 -11.03
CA ALA A 50 8.43 2.17 -10.97
C ALA A 50 7.97 1.06 -10.01
N GLU A 51 7.36 1.42 -8.87
CA GLU A 51 6.81 0.44 -7.92
C GLU A 51 5.61 -0.31 -8.50
N VAL A 52 4.75 0.38 -9.28
CA VAL A 52 3.63 -0.28 -9.97
C VAL A 52 4.15 -1.19 -11.09
N ASP A 53 5.06 -0.66 -11.90
CA ASP A 53 5.58 -1.34 -13.09
C ASP A 53 6.36 -2.61 -12.75
N ALA A 54 7.00 -2.67 -11.57
CA ALA A 54 7.70 -3.86 -11.08
C ALA A 54 6.81 -5.11 -11.00
N PHE A 55 5.53 -4.97 -10.64
CA PHE A 55 4.60 -6.11 -10.51
C PHE A 55 3.92 -6.50 -11.82
N LEU A 56 3.93 -5.64 -12.85
CA LEU A 56 3.19 -5.89 -14.08
C LEU A 56 3.69 -7.12 -14.87
N PRO A 57 5.01 -7.38 -15.00
CA PRO A 57 5.49 -8.59 -15.67
C PRO A 57 4.99 -9.86 -15.00
N PHE A 58 5.02 -9.92 -13.67
CA PHE A 58 4.51 -11.05 -12.90
C PHE A 58 3.01 -11.27 -13.15
N LEU A 59 2.18 -10.23 -13.03
CA LEU A 59 0.73 -10.36 -13.21
C LEU A 59 0.33 -10.71 -14.65
N ARG A 60 1.09 -10.25 -15.64
CA ARG A 60 0.86 -10.62 -17.05
C ARG A 60 1.26 -12.06 -17.36
N ARG A 61 2.30 -12.59 -16.72
CA ARG A 61 2.63 -14.03 -16.81
C ARG A 61 1.55 -14.88 -16.15
N LEU A 62 0.99 -14.40 -15.05
CA LEU A 62 -0.08 -15.10 -14.34
C LEU A 62 -1.34 -15.23 -15.18
N ASP A 63 -1.81 -14.13 -15.77
CA ASP A 63 -2.96 -14.11 -16.65
C ASP A 63 -2.70 -13.16 -17.83
N PRO A 64 -2.29 -13.68 -19.00
CA PRO A 64 -2.04 -12.88 -20.18
C PRO A 64 -3.27 -12.13 -20.70
N THR A 65 -4.47 -12.57 -20.33
CA THR A 65 -5.74 -11.92 -20.69
C THR A 65 -6.08 -10.77 -19.76
N MET A 66 -5.39 -10.63 -18.63
CA MET A 66 -5.58 -9.53 -17.69
C MET A 66 -5.09 -8.22 -18.31
N GLY A 67 -6.04 -7.36 -18.68
CA GLY A 67 -5.74 -6.03 -19.19
C GLY A 67 -4.91 -5.19 -18.21
N ARG A 68 -4.04 -4.32 -18.73
CA ARG A 68 -3.10 -3.50 -17.94
C ARG A 68 -3.77 -2.76 -16.77
N ASN A 69 -4.94 -2.16 -17.00
CA ASN A 69 -5.66 -1.40 -15.96
C ASN A 69 -6.10 -2.30 -14.80
N LYS A 70 -6.46 -3.56 -15.08
CA LYS A 70 -6.84 -4.53 -14.05
C LYS A 70 -5.62 -4.93 -13.21
N CYS A 71 -4.45 -5.14 -13.83
CA CYS A 71 -3.20 -5.38 -13.10
C CYS A 71 -2.84 -4.20 -12.19
N ILE A 72 -2.85 -2.98 -12.71
CA ILE A 72 -2.54 -1.76 -11.95
C ILE A 72 -3.51 -1.60 -10.77
N ARG A 73 -4.81 -1.80 -11.02
CA ARG A 73 -5.83 -1.72 -9.98
C ARG A 73 -5.57 -2.70 -8.84
N LEU A 74 -5.20 -3.94 -9.16
CA LEU A 74 -4.84 -4.96 -8.19
C LEU A 74 -3.60 -4.55 -7.37
N VAL A 75 -2.53 -4.13 -8.05
CA VAL A 75 -1.28 -3.72 -7.40
C VAL A 75 -1.49 -2.53 -6.47
N LEU A 76 -2.17 -1.48 -6.94
CA LEU A 76 -2.47 -0.31 -6.13
C LEU A 76 -3.39 -0.67 -4.96
N GLY A 77 -4.48 -1.39 -5.23
CA GLY A 77 -5.57 -1.62 -4.28
C GLY A 77 -5.25 -2.61 -3.17
N GLU A 78 -4.51 -3.67 -3.50
CA GLU A 78 -4.23 -4.77 -2.58
C GLU A 78 -2.81 -4.70 -1.98
N HIS A 79 -1.89 -3.96 -2.59
CA HIS A 79 -0.50 -3.91 -2.14
C HIS A 79 0.03 -2.51 -1.89
N LEU A 80 0.22 -1.68 -2.92
CA LEU A 80 1.02 -0.45 -2.78
C LEU A 80 0.36 0.62 -1.91
N ILE A 81 -0.94 0.87 -2.06
CA ILE A 81 -1.61 1.86 -1.20
C ILE A 81 -1.65 1.37 0.25
N PRO A 82 -2.13 0.14 0.57
CA PRO A 82 -2.05 -0.37 1.92
C PRO A 82 -0.63 -0.35 2.50
N LEU A 83 0.38 -0.75 1.72
CA LEU A 83 1.77 -0.77 2.16
C LEU A 83 2.31 0.63 2.49
N ALA A 84 2.08 1.61 1.62
CA ALA A 84 2.61 2.95 1.82
C ALA A 84 2.02 3.62 3.08
N PHE A 85 0.73 3.41 3.35
CA PHE A 85 0.10 3.89 4.58
C PHE A 85 0.54 3.09 5.81
N ALA A 86 0.72 1.77 5.70
CA ALA A 86 1.27 0.97 6.79
C ALA A 86 2.71 1.40 7.15
N ARG A 87 3.55 1.73 6.16
CA ARG A 87 4.90 2.29 6.38
C ARG A 87 4.85 3.60 7.15
N ARG A 88 3.89 4.47 6.84
CA ARG A 88 3.71 5.77 7.53
C ARG A 88 3.17 5.60 8.95
N GLU A 89 2.10 4.82 9.12
CA GLU A 89 1.34 4.77 10.38
C GLU A 89 1.94 3.80 11.41
N PHE A 90 2.69 2.79 10.95
CA PHE A 90 3.25 1.76 11.80
C PHE A 90 4.77 1.66 11.72
N ALA A 91 5.44 2.78 11.41
CA ALA A 91 6.88 2.83 11.16
C ALA A 91 7.71 2.09 12.24
N ALA A 92 7.45 2.35 13.51
CA ALA A 92 8.18 1.72 14.63
C ALA A 92 7.99 0.19 14.68
N LEU A 93 6.74 -0.28 14.63
CA LEU A 93 6.43 -1.72 14.60
C LEU A 93 7.04 -2.40 13.39
N ARG A 94 7.01 -1.74 12.22
CA ARG A 94 7.60 -2.28 11.00
C ARG A 94 9.11 -2.40 11.10
N THR A 95 9.81 -1.40 11.65
CA THR A 95 11.25 -1.49 11.89
C THR A 95 11.60 -2.67 12.80
N GLU A 96 10.82 -2.88 13.85
CA GLU A 96 11.00 -4.02 14.74
C GLU A 96 10.80 -5.36 14.01
N GLN A 97 9.66 -5.52 13.32
CA GLN A 97 9.35 -6.75 12.59
C GLN A 97 10.35 -7.03 11.46
N ARG A 98 10.83 -5.99 10.77
CA ARG A 98 11.88 -6.10 9.77
C ARG A 98 13.17 -6.64 10.38
N THR A 99 13.58 -6.10 11.52
CA THR A 99 14.80 -6.54 12.22
C THR A 99 14.71 -8.02 12.58
N ARG A 100 13.56 -8.47 13.08
CA ARG A 100 13.30 -9.88 13.39
C ARG A 100 13.34 -10.77 12.13
N ALA A 101 12.69 -10.32 11.05
CA ALA A 101 12.68 -11.04 9.78
C ALA A 101 14.08 -11.15 9.18
N GLU A 102 14.87 -10.07 9.18
CA GLU A 102 16.25 -10.06 8.69
C GLU A 102 17.16 -10.93 9.56
N ALA A 103 16.96 -10.95 10.88
CA ALA A 103 17.71 -11.84 11.77
C ALA A 103 17.42 -13.31 11.45
N LEU A 104 16.16 -13.70 11.25
CA LEU A 104 15.82 -15.06 10.87
C LEU A 104 16.33 -15.40 9.47
N ALA A 105 16.22 -14.48 8.50
CA ALA A 105 16.74 -14.69 7.15
C ALA A 105 18.24 -15.02 7.15
N LYS A 106 19.03 -14.34 8.01
CA LYS A 106 20.46 -14.64 8.18
C LYS A 106 20.70 -16.05 8.75
N VAL A 107 19.87 -16.50 9.68
CA VAL A 107 19.96 -17.85 10.27
C VAL A 107 19.56 -18.92 9.26
N LEU A 108 18.58 -18.66 8.41
CA LEU A 108 18.17 -19.59 7.34
C LEU A 108 19.21 -19.65 6.22
N GLY A 109 19.89 -18.53 5.93
CA GLY A 109 21.01 -18.48 4.99
C GLY A 109 20.63 -19.04 3.62
N SER A 110 21.52 -19.86 3.04
CA SER A 110 21.26 -20.62 1.80
C SER A 110 20.64 -22.00 2.05
N GLY A 111 20.08 -22.23 3.24
CA GLY A 111 19.39 -23.47 3.58
C GLY A 111 18.21 -23.72 2.64
N GLY A 112 17.97 -24.99 2.32
CA GLY A 112 16.81 -25.42 1.55
C GLY A 112 15.54 -25.45 2.40
N TYR A 113 14.41 -25.76 1.75
CA TYR A 113 13.09 -25.85 2.38
C TYR A 113 13.09 -26.66 3.69
N ASP A 114 13.63 -27.89 3.69
CA ASP A 114 13.57 -28.77 4.87
C ASP A 114 14.32 -28.19 6.09
N ASP A 115 15.49 -27.61 5.86
CA ASP A 115 16.28 -26.95 6.91
C ASP A 115 15.52 -25.74 7.47
N ALA A 116 14.87 -24.96 6.60
CA ALA A 116 14.04 -23.84 7.01
C ALA A 116 12.84 -24.29 7.85
N VAL A 117 12.17 -25.39 7.49
CA VAL A 117 11.09 -25.96 8.29
C VAL A 117 11.61 -26.35 9.67
N GLN A 118 12.73 -27.06 9.77
CA GLN A 118 13.28 -27.48 11.07
C GLN A 118 13.64 -26.28 11.96
N ARG A 119 14.32 -25.27 11.41
CA ARG A 119 14.78 -24.09 12.16
C ARG A 119 13.65 -23.18 12.62
N THR A 120 12.50 -23.23 11.96
CA THR A 120 11.36 -22.33 12.23
C THR A 120 10.25 -22.98 13.05
N LYS A 121 10.35 -24.28 13.39
CA LYS A 121 9.36 -25.03 14.19
C LYS A 121 8.88 -24.32 15.47
N ARG A 122 9.73 -23.51 16.10
CA ARG A 122 9.42 -22.81 17.36
C ARG A 122 9.07 -21.34 17.18
N HIS A 123 9.02 -20.84 15.94
CA HIS A 123 8.69 -19.46 15.65
C HIS A 123 7.17 -19.29 15.61
N ASP A 124 6.64 -18.35 16.40
CA ASP A 124 5.19 -18.08 16.61
C ASP A 124 4.45 -17.48 15.38
N GLY A 125 4.99 -17.69 14.19
CA GLY A 125 4.41 -17.25 12.93
C GLY A 125 4.86 -18.10 11.74
N ALA A 126 5.48 -19.26 12.02
CA ALA A 126 5.86 -20.24 11.02
C ALA A 126 4.73 -21.25 10.81
N GLU A 127 4.27 -21.38 9.58
CA GLU A 127 3.20 -22.29 9.19
C GLU A 127 3.65 -23.09 7.98
N VAL A 128 3.53 -24.41 8.06
CA VAL A 128 3.62 -25.29 6.89
C VAL A 128 2.21 -25.49 6.37
N GLN A 129 1.97 -25.10 5.12
CA GLN A 129 0.67 -25.19 4.48
C GLN A 129 0.78 -26.05 3.21
N THR A 130 -0.16 -26.97 3.02
CA THR A 130 -0.25 -27.82 1.83
C THR A 130 -1.28 -27.26 0.86
N GLY A 131 -0.96 -27.24 -0.42
CA GLY A 131 -1.91 -26.91 -1.48
C GLY A 131 -2.37 -25.45 -1.48
N VAL A 132 -1.52 -24.51 -1.05
CA VAL A 132 -1.82 -23.08 -1.01
C VAL A 132 -2.07 -22.56 -2.43
N ILE A 133 -3.18 -21.86 -2.62
CA ILE A 133 -3.51 -21.19 -3.87
C ILE A 133 -2.97 -19.76 -3.89
N ARG A 134 -2.66 -19.23 -5.08
CA ARG A 134 -2.09 -17.88 -5.24
C ARG A 134 -2.92 -16.79 -4.57
N GLN A 135 -4.24 -16.82 -4.76
CA GLN A 135 -5.15 -15.76 -4.32
C GLN A 135 -5.25 -15.66 -2.79
N ALA A 136 -4.78 -16.66 -2.05
CA ALA A 136 -4.74 -16.65 -0.59
C ALA A 136 -3.54 -15.89 -0.01
N LEU A 137 -2.61 -15.44 -0.85
CA LEU A 137 -1.34 -14.85 -0.44
C LEU A 137 -1.24 -13.36 -0.84
N PRO A 138 -0.46 -12.54 -0.12
CA PRO A 138 -0.04 -11.22 -0.58
C PRO A 138 0.78 -11.29 -1.88
N LEU A 139 0.70 -10.26 -2.73
CA LEU A 139 1.36 -10.24 -4.05
C LEU A 139 2.86 -10.62 -4.04
N PRO A 140 3.70 -10.11 -3.12
CA PRO A 140 5.12 -10.50 -3.09
C PRO A 140 5.33 -12.00 -2.79
N GLU A 141 4.48 -12.57 -1.92
CA GLU A 141 4.53 -14.01 -1.60
C GLU A 141 4.08 -14.84 -2.82
N GLN A 142 3.07 -14.37 -3.55
CA GLN A 142 2.62 -15.01 -4.80
C GLN A 142 3.71 -15.02 -5.86
N GLU A 143 4.39 -13.89 -6.06
CA GLU A 143 5.45 -13.75 -7.05
C GLU A 143 6.62 -14.67 -6.72
N TRP A 144 7.01 -14.75 -5.45
CA TRP A 144 8.11 -15.62 -5.05
C TRP A 144 7.76 -17.10 -5.11
N LEU A 145 6.70 -17.53 -4.41
CA LEU A 145 6.42 -18.96 -4.15
C LEU A 145 6.09 -19.76 -5.40
N PHE A 146 5.60 -19.09 -6.44
CA PHE A 146 5.13 -19.76 -7.64
C PHE A 146 6.05 -19.58 -8.85
N ALA A 147 7.20 -18.93 -8.67
CA ALA A 147 8.27 -18.97 -9.65
C ALA A 147 8.96 -20.34 -9.55
N GLU A 148 9.12 -21.03 -10.68
CA GLU A 148 9.64 -22.40 -10.73
C GLU A 148 11.09 -22.44 -10.25
N GLU A 149 11.86 -21.41 -10.58
CA GLU A 149 13.25 -21.20 -10.18
C GLU A 149 13.46 -20.98 -8.66
N HIS A 150 12.36 -20.84 -7.90
CA HIS A 150 12.39 -20.64 -6.44
C HIS A 150 11.97 -21.88 -5.64
N VAL A 151 11.54 -22.97 -6.29
CA VAL A 151 11.20 -24.21 -5.59
C VAL A 151 12.44 -24.74 -4.84
N GLY A 152 12.23 -25.14 -3.58
CA GLY A 152 13.27 -25.58 -2.66
C GLY A 152 14.07 -24.46 -2.00
N ARG A 153 13.84 -23.19 -2.35
CA ARG A 153 14.60 -22.03 -1.85
C ARG A 153 13.79 -21.17 -0.89
N VAL A 154 14.49 -20.55 0.07
CA VAL A 154 13.92 -19.55 0.98
C VAL A 154 14.02 -18.17 0.33
N SER A 155 12.96 -17.37 0.47
CA SER A 155 12.91 -15.99 -0.01
C SER A 155 13.84 -15.04 0.75
N PRO A 156 14.24 -13.92 0.14
CA PRO A 156 14.62 -12.75 0.93
C PRO A 156 13.43 -12.29 1.78
N VAL A 157 13.67 -11.32 2.67
CA VAL A 157 12.59 -10.69 3.43
C VAL A 157 11.65 -9.97 2.46
N LEU A 158 10.42 -10.48 2.34
CA LEU A 158 9.37 -9.89 1.53
C LEU A 158 8.58 -8.92 2.37
N GLU A 159 8.36 -7.71 1.86
CA GLU A 159 7.57 -6.70 2.56
C GLU A 159 6.11 -6.77 2.12
N THR A 160 5.20 -6.85 3.10
CA THR A 160 3.75 -6.87 2.86
C THR A 160 3.07 -5.72 3.61
N PRO A 161 1.84 -5.35 3.24
CA PRO A 161 1.09 -4.35 3.99
C PRO A 161 0.96 -4.66 5.48
N GLN A 162 0.77 -5.93 5.86
CA GLN A 162 0.64 -6.34 7.26
C GLN A 162 1.99 -6.47 8.00
N GLY A 163 3.11 -6.58 7.30
CA GLY A 163 4.43 -6.70 7.92
C GLY A 163 5.49 -7.23 6.96
N PHE A 164 6.15 -8.32 7.35
CA PHE A 164 7.20 -8.96 6.55
C PHE A 164 7.02 -10.47 6.54
N SER A 165 7.55 -11.13 5.52
CA SER A 165 7.52 -12.59 5.43
C SER A 165 8.81 -13.17 4.85
N LEU A 166 9.10 -14.39 5.28
CA LEU A 166 10.02 -15.32 4.63
C LEU A 166 9.19 -16.51 4.19
N VAL A 167 9.35 -16.90 2.92
CA VAL A 167 8.55 -17.98 2.34
C VAL A 167 9.45 -18.96 1.60
N ALA A 168 9.06 -20.22 1.57
CA ALA A 168 9.74 -21.26 0.82
C ALA A 168 8.73 -22.24 0.24
N ALA A 169 8.87 -22.61 -1.03
CA ALA A 169 8.06 -23.64 -1.67
C ALA A 169 8.79 -24.97 -1.61
N ALA A 170 8.14 -26.02 -1.10
CA ALA A 170 8.65 -27.38 -1.16
C ALA A 170 8.44 -27.98 -2.55
N ASP A 171 7.22 -27.79 -3.05
CA ASP A 171 6.73 -28.35 -4.30
C ASP A 171 5.68 -27.42 -4.91
N ARG A 172 5.54 -27.47 -6.23
CA ARG A 172 4.54 -26.75 -7.00
C ARG A 172 3.78 -27.74 -7.88
N LYS A 173 2.46 -27.76 -7.72
CA LYS A 173 1.54 -28.56 -8.50
C LYS A 173 0.84 -27.69 -9.52
N SER A 174 1.07 -27.97 -10.80
CA SER A 174 0.45 -27.24 -11.91
C SER A 174 -1.06 -27.48 -11.96
N GLY A 175 -1.82 -26.40 -12.07
CA GLY A 175 -3.25 -26.45 -12.35
C GLY A 175 -3.57 -26.54 -13.84
N ILE A 176 -4.85 -26.57 -14.18
CA ILE A 176 -5.33 -26.46 -15.59
C ILE A 176 -4.85 -25.14 -16.21
N THR A 177 -4.78 -24.09 -15.39
CA THR A 177 -4.11 -22.83 -15.72
C THR A 177 -3.20 -22.42 -14.56
N SER A 178 -2.25 -21.53 -14.83
CA SER A 178 -1.37 -20.91 -13.83
C SER A 178 -2.12 -20.35 -12.62
N ALA A 179 -3.34 -19.84 -12.81
CA ALA A 179 -4.18 -19.31 -11.75
C ALA A 179 -4.67 -20.36 -10.74
N TYR A 180 -4.66 -21.65 -11.13
CA TYR A 180 -5.05 -22.80 -10.30
C TYR A 180 -3.86 -23.60 -9.77
N ASP A 181 -2.63 -23.15 -10.02
CA ASP A 181 -1.46 -23.75 -9.41
C ASP A 181 -1.58 -23.77 -7.89
N ARG A 182 -0.98 -24.79 -7.29
CA ARG A 182 -0.90 -24.95 -5.84
C ARG A 182 0.55 -25.14 -5.42
N VAL A 183 0.89 -24.67 -4.22
CA VAL A 183 2.21 -24.86 -3.64
C VAL A 183 2.10 -25.44 -2.23
N ASP A 184 3.00 -26.35 -1.91
CA ASP A 184 3.24 -26.75 -0.53
C ASP A 184 4.32 -25.81 0.00
N ALA A 185 3.99 -24.98 1.00
CA ALA A 185 4.79 -23.83 1.37
C ALA A 185 5.02 -23.74 2.87
N LEU A 186 6.21 -23.27 3.23
CA LEU A 186 6.53 -22.72 4.53
C LEU A 186 6.32 -21.20 4.46
N LEU A 187 5.53 -20.67 5.39
CA LEU A 187 5.23 -19.25 5.52
C LEU A 187 5.67 -18.81 6.91
N VAL A 188 6.64 -17.91 7.00
CA VAL A 188 7.09 -17.34 8.27
C VAL A 188 6.80 -15.85 8.26
N ARG A 189 5.81 -15.43 9.04
CA ARG A 189 5.28 -14.05 8.98
C ARG A 189 5.56 -13.27 10.26
N PHE A 190 5.95 -12.02 10.05
CA PHE A 190 6.27 -11.03 11.07
C PHE A 190 5.26 -9.89 10.98
N PHE A 191 4.14 -10.07 11.66
CA PHE A 191 3.02 -9.14 11.57
C PHE A 191 3.19 -7.94 12.49
N THR A 192 2.81 -6.76 11.99
CA THR A 192 2.64 -5.56 12.83
C THR A 192 1.40 -5.67 13.73
N HIS A 193 0.39 -6.40 13.27
CA HIS A 193 -0.89 -6.57 13.95
C HIS A 193 -1.45 -7.97 13.71
N LYS A 194 -2.25 -8.47 14.66
CA LYS A 194 -3.11 -9.63 14.42
C LYS A 194 -4.08 -9.35 13.27
N ALA A 195 -4.59 -10.42 12.62
CA ALA A 195 -5.45 -10.32 11.44
C ALA A 195 -6.66 -9.38 11.63
N LYS A 196 -7.47 -9.61 12.68
CA LYS A 196 -8.69 -8.80 12.93
C LYS A 196 -8.41 -7.29 13.08
N PRO A 197 -7.45 -6.84 13.92
CA PRO A 197 -7.07 -5.43 13.97
C PRO A 197 -6.58 -4.87 12.64
N TYR A 198 -5.78 -5.65 11.90
CA TYR A 198 -5.28 -5.23 10.59
C TYR A 198 -6.43 -5.01 9.58
N ASP A 199 -7.38 -5.95 9.51
CA ASP A 199 -8.54 -5.85 8.63
C ASP A 199 -9.43 -4.64 8.99
N ALA A 200 -9.60 -4.38 10.29
CA ALA A 200 -10.32 -3.21 10.75
C ALA A 200 -9.63 -1.91 10.32
N TRP A 201 -8.30 -1.83 10.49
CA TRP A 201 -7.51 -0.70 10.02
C TRP A 201 -7.59 -0.53 8.50
N LEU A 202 -7.44 -1.59 7.72
CA LEU A 202 -7.49 -1.53 6.26
C LEU A 202 -8.86 -1.05 5.74
N ARG A 203 -9.95 -1.51 6.36
CA ARG A 203 -11.30 -1.01 6.05
C ARG A 203 -11.43 0.48 6.38
N ALA A 204 -10.97 0.92 7.54
CA ALA A 204 -11.01 2.33 7.94
C ALA A 204 -10.14 3.19 7.01
N LEU A 205 -8.97 2.70 6.60
CA LEU A 205 -8.11 3.35 5.62
C LEU A 205 -8.84 3.54 4.28
N ARG A 206 -9.44 2.47 3.74
CA ARG A 206 -10.18 2.52 2.47
C ARG A 206 -11.34 3.50 2.53
N GLN A 207 -12.10 3.52 3.64
CA GLN A 207 -13.19 4.48 3.86
C GLN A 207 -12.68 5.92 3.93
N ARG A 208 -11.63 6.18 4.71
CA ARG A 208 -11.01 7.51 4.84
C ARG A 208 -10.51 8.00 3.48
N LEU A 209 -9.76 7.19 2.75
CA LEU A 209 -9.23 7.58 1.44
C LEU A 209 -10.31 7.74 0.36
N GLY A 210 -11.36 6.92 0.39
CA GLY A 210 -12.52 7.10 -0.48
C GLY A 210 -13.22 8.44 -0.26
N SER A 211 -13.33 8.90 0.99
CA SER A 211 -13.91 10.21 1.32
C SER A 211 -13.04 11.41 0.90
N LEU A 212 -11.73 11.21 0.73
CA LEU A 212 -10.76 12.25 0.37
C LEU A 212 -10.59 12.43 -1.16
N ALA A 213 -11.30 11.65 -1.97
CA ALA A 213 -11.05 11.50 -3.41
C ALA A 213 -11.21 12.79 -4.24
N GLN A 214 -11.78 13.87 -3.69
CA GLN A 214 -12.00 15.13 -4.41
C GLN A 214 -10.99 16.26 -4.08
N THR A 215 -10.20 16.17 -3.00
CA THR A 215 -9.41 17.32 -2.52
C THR A 215 -7.91 17.05 -2.28
N ALA A 216 -7.50 15.79 -2.12
CA ALA A 216 -6.12 15.46 -1.71
C ALA A 216 -5.43 14.40 -2.60
N LYS A 217 -5.77 14.38 -3.89
CA LYS A 217 -5.34 13.33 -4.83
C LYS A 217 -4.76 13.91 -6.12
N LEU A 218 -3.51 13.54 -6.42
CA LEU A 218 -2.89 13.77 -7.73
C LEU A 218 -2.65 12.43 -8.39
N VAL A 219 -3.11 12.26 -9.63
CA VAL A 219 -2.98 11.00 -10.37
C VAL A 219 -2.37 11.28 -11.71
N HIS A 220 -1.34 10.51 -12.04
CA HIS A 220 -0.79 10.49 -13.38
C HIS A 220 -1.87 10.05 -14.39
N PRO A 221 -2.02 10.70 -15.56
CA PRO A 221 -3.06 10.39 -16.55
C PRO A 221 -3.21 8.89 -16.84
N ASP A 222 -2.10 8.18 -17.07
CA ASP A 222 -2.06 6.74 -17.38
C ASP A 222 -2.62 5.80 -16.29
N TYR A 223 -2.90 6.33 -15.10
CA TYR A 223 -3.38 5.56 -13.95
C TYR A 223 -4.81 5.95 -13.55
N ARG A 224 -5.41 6.99 -14.15
CA ARG A 224 -6.74 7.49 -13.79
C ARG A 224 -7.82 6.42 -13.90
N ASP A 225 -7.85 5.68 -15.01
CA ASP A 225 -8.86 4.65 -15.25
C ASP A 225 -8.53 3.31 -14.54
N ALA A 226 -7.34 3.23 -13.96
CA ALA A 226 -6.82 2.04 -13.29
C ALA A 226 -6.86 2.15 -11.75
N LEU A 227 -7.49 3.19 -11.22
CA LEU A 227 -7.66 3.34 -9.77
C LEU A 227 -8.53 2.21 -9.18
N PRO A 228 -8.28 1.83 -7.93
CA PRO A 228 -9.18 0.98 -7.16
C PRO A 228 -10.60 1.57 -7.09
N PRO A 229 -11.67 0.76 -7.15
CA PRO A 229 -13.06 1.26 -7.14
C PRO A 229 -13.41 2.04 -5.87
N TRP A 230 -12.77 1.73 -4.74
CA TRP A 230 -12.95 2.46 -3.48
C TRP A 230 -12.22 3.81 -3.44
N LEU A 231 -11.45 4.16 -4.48
CA LEU A 231 -10.82 5.47 -4.69
C LEU A 231 -11.42 6.26 -5.84
N THR A 232 -12.35 5.67 -6.59
CA THR A 232 -13.12 6.38 -7.61
C THR A 232 -14.38 6.95 -6.96
N PRO A 233 -14.74 8.22 -7.26
CA PRO A 233 -15.99 8.81 -6.76
C PRO A 233 -17.23 8.06 -7.26
#